data_AF-A0AAF0Q7X4-F1
#
_entry.id   AF-A0AAF0Q7X4-F1
#
_cell.length_a   1.000
_cell.length_b   1.000
_cell.length_c   1.000
_cell.angle_alpha   90.00
_cell.angle_beta   90.00
_cell.angle_gamma   90.00
#
_symmetry.space_group_name_H-M   'P 1'
#
loop_
_entity.id
_entity.type
_entity.pdbx_description
1 polymer ?
#
loop_
_entity_poly.entity_id
_entity_poly.type
_entity_poly.pdbx_seq_one_letter_code
_entity_poly.pdbx_strand_id
1 'polypeptide(L)'
;MAKSMRSKREKRLRAIRRDIVATEPTVLKKEAAKLAAQEAALAAPKLIVKSPFSRTTMDTSASTSNDDTKMGMQVLLLFIFLH
;
A
#
# COMPACT_ATOMS: atom_id res chain seq x y z
N MET A 1 34.98 3.43 -8.89
CA MET A 1 34.48 2.37 -7.98
C MET A 1 33.29 2.87 -7.21
N ALA A 2 32.20 2.13 -7.21
CA ALA A 2 31.06 2.45 -6.34
C ALA A 2 31.46 2.31 -4.87
N LYS A 3 30.91 3.17 -4.01
CA LYS A 3 31.16 3.10 -2.57
C LYS A 3 30.40 1.91 -1.99
N SER A 4 31.03 1.16 -1.08
CA SER A 4 30.35 0.09 -0.36
C SER A 4 29.26 0.64 0.57
N MET A 5 28.14 -0.10 0.64
CA MET A 5 27.06 0.10 1.60
C MET A 5 27.52 0.16 3.06
N ARG A 6 28.61 -0.55 3.40
CA ARG A 6 29.14 -0.61 4.76
C ARG A 6 30.10 0.55 5.08
N SER A 7 30.45 1.38 4.09
CA SER A 7 31.42 2.46 4.30
C SER A 7 30.90 3.51 5.29
N LYS A 8 31.79 3.99 6.17
CA LYS A 8 31.46 4.96 7.23
C LYS A 8 30.81 6.23 6.68
N ARG A 9 31.36 6.77 5.59
CA ARG A 9 30.85 7.99 4.94
C ARG A 9 29.44 7.79 4.40
N GLU A 10 29.18 6.69 3.71
CA GLU A 10 27.86 6.42 3.12
C GLU A 10 26.80 6.20 4.19
N LYS A 11 27.15 5.50 5.27
CA LYS A 11 26.26 5.35 6.44
C LYS A 11 25.89 6.70 7.05
N ARG A 12 26.85 7.60 7.27
CA ARG A 12 26.59 8.93 7.82
C ARG A 12 25.66 9.75 6.92
N LEU A 13 25.87 9.71 5.61
CA LEU A 13 24.99 10.41 4.66
C LEU A 13 23.57 9.85 4.68
N ARG A 14 23.41 8.53 4.81
CA ARG A 14 22.08 7.91 4.93
C ARG A 14 21.37 8.29 6.23
N ALA A 15 22.08 8.39 7.35
CA ALA A 15 21.51 8.86 8.61
C ALA A 15 20.97 10.29 8.46
N ILE A 16 21.81 11.23 8.01
CA ILE A 16 21.43 12.63 7.81
C ILE A 16 20.23 12.76 6.87
N ARG A 17 20.20 12.01 5.76
CA ARG A 17 19.06 12.01 4.83
C ARG A 17 17.76 11.52 5.51
N ARG A 18 17.83 10.52 6.38
CA ARG A 18 16.65 10.04 7.11
C ARG A 18 16.15 11.10 8.09
N ASP A 19 17.03 11.79 8.80
CA ASP A 19 16.65 12.83 9.76
C ASP A 19 15.98 14.01 9.04
N ILE A 20 16.50 14.40 7.86
CA ILE A 20 15.88 15.42 7.01
C ILE A 20 14.49 14.96 6.56
N VAL A 21 14.38 13.76 5.99
CA VAL A 21 13.09 13.24 5.50
C VAL A 21 12.07 13.06 6.64
N ALA A 22 12.53 12.70 7.85
CA ALA A 22 11.66 12.56 9.03
C ALA A 22 11.13 13.92 9.54
N THR A 23 11.84 15.02 9.28
CA THR A 23 11.41 16.38 9.67
C THR A 23 10.61 17.09 8.57
N GLU A 24 10.52 16.52 7.37
CA GLU A 24 9.73 17.08 6.28
C GLU A 24 8.22 17.06 6.63
N PRO A 25 7.54 18.22 6.66
CA PRO A 25 6.13 18.32 7.05
C PRO A 25 5.19 17.49 6.16
N THR A 26 5.57 17.25 4.91
CA THR A 26 4.82 16.45 3.95
C THR A 26 4.86 14.95 4.27
N VAL A 27 6.01 14.46 4.75
CA VAL A 27 6.18 13.06 5.20
C VAL A 27 5.45 12.84 6.50
N LEU A 28 5.59 13.77 7.45
CA LEU A 28 4.90 13.73 8.75
C LEU A 28 3.37 13.65 8.59
N LYS A 29 2.78 14.45 7.69
CA LYS A 29 1.34 14.40 7.41
C LYS A 29 0.88 13.06 6.84
N LYS A 30 1.70 12.44 5.98
CA LYS A 30 1.39 11.13 5.39
C LYS A 30 1.47 10.02 6.44
N GLU A 31 2.50 10.04 7.28
CA GLU A 31 2.64 9.07 8.37
C GLU A 31 1.51 9.24 9.40
N ALA A 32 1.14 10.47 9.76
CA ALA A 32 0.00 10.74 10.64
C ALA A 32 -1.33 10.23 10.05
N ALA A 33 -1.55 10.39 8.75
CA ALA A 33 -2.75 9.87 8.08
C ALA A 33 -2.82 8.34 8.08
N LYS A 34 -1.68 7.66 7.91
CA LYS A 34 -1.61 6.19 7.99
C LYS A 34 -1.94 5.70 9.41
N LEU A 35 -1.40 6.36 10.43
CA LEU A 35 -1.68 6.03 11.83
C LEU A 35 -3.16 6.25 12.17
N ALA A 36 -3.74 7.38 11.76
CA ALA A 36 -5.16 7.65 11.97
C ALA A 36 -6.08 6.63 11.28
N ALA A 37 -5.73 6.19 10.07
CA ALA A 37 -6.48 5.14 9.37
C ALA A 37 -6.40 3.79 10.10
N GLN A 38 -5.24 3.45 10.68
CA GLN A 38 -5.09 2.24 11.49
C GLN A 38 -5.90 2.31 12.78
N GLU A 39 -5.86 3.45 13.49
CA GLU A 39 -6.65 3.66 14.69
C GLU A 39 -8.16 3.57 14.40
N ALA A 40 -8.62 4.17 13.29
CA ALA A 40 -10.00 4.08 12.87
C ALA A 40 -10.42 2.64 12.52
N ALA A 41 -9.54 1.85 11.88
CA ALA A 41 -9.81 0.46 11.58
C ALA A 41 -9.90 -0.42 12.85
N LEU A 42 -9.10 -0.11 13.88
CA LEU A 42 -9.18 -0.81 15.17
C LEU A 42 -10.42 -0.40 15.98
N ALA A 43 -10.82 0.88 15.91
CA ALA A 43 -12.01 1.39 16.58
C ALA A 43 -13.32 0.99 15.88
N ALA A 44 -13.24 0.55 14.62
CA ALA A 44 -14.42 0.18 13.86
C ALA A 44 -15.14 -1.03 14.53
N PRO A 45 -16.45 -0.92 14.80
CA PRO A 45 -17.22 -2.02 15.32
C PRO A 45 -17.21 -3.17 14.31
N LYS A 46 -16.98 -4.40 14.79
CA LYS A 46 -16.94 -5.61 13.97
C LYS A 46 -18.25 -5.73 13.19
N LEU A 47 -18.17 -5.48 11.89
CA LEU A 47 -19.31 -5.62 11.00
C LEU A 47 -19.69 -7.10 10.90
N ILE A 48 -20.98 -7.40 11.06
CA ILE A 48 -21.52 -8.75 10.89
C ILE A 48 -21.34 -9.11 9.41
N VAL A 49 -20.31 -9.90 9.12
CA VAL A 49 -20.08 -10.45 7.80
C VAL A 49 -21.16 -11.51 7.57
N LYS A 50 -22.07 -11.25 6.63
CA LYS A 50 -23.07 -12.23 6.22
C LYS A 50 -22.32 -13.44 5.66
N SER A 51 -22.35 -14.56 6.38
CA SER A 51 -21.62 -15.75 5.96
C SER A 51 -22.16 -16.23 4.62
N PRO A 52 -21.30 -16.56 3.65
CA PRO A 52 -21.75 -17.35 2.51
C PRO A 52 -22.21 -18.70 3.07
N PHE A 53 -23.49 -18.98 2.86
CA PHE A 53 -24.14 -20.22 3.23
C PHE A 53 -23.28 -21.43 2.81
N SER A 54 -23.06 -22.35 3.75
CA SER A 54 -22.06 -23.41 3.69
C SER A 54 -22.10 -24.25 2.42
N ARG A 55 -20.92 -24.50 1.83
CA ARG A 55 -20.58 -25.80 1.26
C ARG A 55 -19.05 -26.02 1.29
N THR A 56 -18.65 -26.89 2.21
CA THR A 56 -17.54 -27.86 2.17
C THR A 56 -16.14 -27.40 1.75
N THR A 57 -15.26 -27.30 2.76
CA THR A 57 -13.81 -27.63 2.76
C THR A 57 -12.99 -27.30 1.52
N MET A 58 -12.27 -26.16 1.55
CA MET A 58 -10.90 -26.10 1.04
C MET A 58 -10.16 -24.94 1.72
N ASP A 59 -9.16 -25.28 2.52
CA ASP A 59 -8.25 -24.35 3.17
C ASP A 59 -7.27 -23.74 2.17
N THR A 60 -6.88 -22.49 2.47
CA THR A 60 -5.79 -21.67 1.88
C THR A 60 -6.23 -20.66 0.83
N SER A 61 -6.46 -19.45 1.35
CA SER A 61 -6.73 -18.20 0.67
C SER A 61 -5.66 -17.81 -0.36
N ALA A 62 -6.05 -17.80 -1.63
CA ALA A 62 -5.52 -16.90 -2.63
C ALA A 62 -6.69 -16.43 -3.51
N SER A 63 -7.17 -15.21 -3.29
CA SER A 63 -7.90 -14.46 -4.32
C SER A 63 -7.64 -12.98 -4.15
N THR A 64 -6.65 -12.52 -4.89
CA THR A 64 -6.50 -11.14 -5.34
C THR A 64 -7.79 -10.76 -6.07
N SER A 65 -8.54 -9.78 -5.53
CA SER A 65 -9.70 -9.20 -6.22
C SER A 65 -9.21 -8.37 -7.41
N ASN A 66 -9.36 -8.92 -8.61
CA ASN A 66 -8.91 -8.34 -9.89
C ASN A 66 -9.93 -7.38 -10.53
N ASP A 67 -10.79 -6.72 -9.75
CA ASP A 67 -11.89 -5.91 -10.32
C ASP A 67 -11.42 -4.58 -10.93
N ASP A 68 -10.22 -4.10 -10.58
CA ASP A 68 -9.65 -2.86 -11.17
C ASP A 68 -9.24 -3.03 -12.64
N THR A 69 -8.84 -4.25 -13.05
CA THR A 69 -8.39 -4.50 -14.43
C THR A 69 -9.52 -4.50 -15.45
N LYS A 70 -10.73 -4.91 -15.07
CA LYS A 70 -11.90 -4.93 -15.96
C LYS A 70 -12.33 -3.53 -16.39
N MET A 71 -12.23 -2.55 -15.48
CA MET A 71 -12.57 -1.16 -15.79
C MET A 71 -11.46 -0.48 -16.60
N GLY A 72 -10.18 -0.76 -16.29
CA GLY A 72 -9.04 -0.21 -17.03
C GLY A 72 -8.94 -0.70 -18.48
N MET A 73 -9.22 -1.98 -18.74
CA MET A 73 -9.17 -2.53 -20.10
C MET A 73 -10.27 -1.96 -21.01
N GLN A 74 -11.47 -1.70 -20.48
CA GLN A 74 -12.55 -1.12 -21.28
C GLN A 74 -12.26 0.33 -21.70
N VAL A 75 -11.66 1.13 -20.80
CA VAL A 75 -11.25 2.50 -21.14
C VAL A 75 -10.14 2.48 -22.20
N LEU A 76 -9.14 1.60 -22.05
CA LEU A 76 -8.05 1.48 -23.03
C LEU A 76 -8.55 1.05 -24.42
N LEU A 77 -9.48 0.09 -24.47
CA LEU A 77 -10.13 -0.34 -25.72
C LEU A 77 -10.86 0.81 -26.41
N LEU A 78 -11.61 1.62 -25.66
CA LEU A 78 -12.33 2.77 -26.21
C LEU A 78 -11.38 3.80 -26.86
N PHE A 79 -10.19 4.02 -26.28
CA PHE A 79 -9.19 4.96 -26.81
C PHE A 79 -8.53 4.48 -28.11
N ILE A 80 -8.38 3.16 -28.29
CA ILE A 80 -7.76 2.57 -29.49
C ILE A 80 -8.69 2.69 -30.70
N PHE A 81 -10.01 2.57 -30.51
CA PHE A 81 -11.00 2.63 -31.59
C PHE A 81 -11.44 4.06 -31.97
N LEU A 82 -10.89 5.11 -31.32
CA LEU A 82 -11.26 6.52 -31.53
C LEU A 82 -10.21 7.33 -32.32
N HIS A 83 -9.22 6.67 -32.94
CA HIS A 83 -8.34 7.24 -33.97
C HIS A 83 -8.61 6.58 -35.32
#